data_AF-A0A131XEN7-F1
#
_entry.id   AF-A0A131XEN7-F1
#
_cell.length_a   1.000
_cell.length_b   1.000
_cell.length_c   1.000
_cell.angle_alpha   90.00
_cell.angle_beta   90.00
_cell.angle_gamma   90.00
#
_symmetry.space_group_name_H-M   'P 1'
#
loop_
_entity.id
_entity.type
_entity.pdbx_description
1 polymer ?
#
loop_
_entity_poly.entity_id
_entity_poly.type
_entity_poly.pdbx_seq_one_letter_code
_entity_poly.pdbx_strand_id
1 'polypeptide(L)'
;ILFLGTASAIPGKDRNVSAILVNISEDMTVLLDCGEGTFNQLVRFYGLERARHILTRLGCVFVSHLHADHHLGLVKVLKERQSAFEILGIPYEPLLVVAPKFMVPWMTRCSRAFDSVAELFRYVDNASLVYDQVPPSPQKLELQEKLKLKELSTVLVLHCKNAYGVTITAETGWKLTYSGDTMPCDALIEAGKGSDILIHEATMEDDLAEEAVIKTHSTTSQAIEVGKRMEAKFTLLTHFSQRYAKLPLISDKFHGSVGCAFDHMMVRPSDLPVLPLLFPALKSLFAEHYEEMQEKTAKKLRQKAMLNASTNAAGVKVQTSAQ
;
A
#
# COMPACT_ATOMS: atom_id res chain seq x y z
N ILE A 1 9.85 6.54 6.07
CA ILE A 1 9.11 5.62 5.19
C ILE A 1 9.84 5.59 3.86
N LEU A 2 10.20 4.41 3.35
CA LEU A 2 10.80 4.20 2.04
C LEU A 2 9.87 3.34 1.20
N PHE A 3 9.45 3.87 0.05
CA PHE A 3 8.65 3.13 -0.91
C PHE A 3 9.60 2.36 -1.83
N LEU A 4 9.61 1.04 -1.73
CA LEU A 4 10.43 0.15 -2.57
C LEU A 4 9.71 -0.24 -3.85
N GLY A 5 8.37 -0.23 -3.82
CA GLY A 5 7.52 -0.41 -4.99
C GLY A 5 6.16 0.22 -4.77
N THR A 6 5.60 0.76 -5.84
CA THR A 6 4.39 1.59 -5.85
C THR A 6 3.40 1.19 -6.94
N ALA A 7 3.62 0.06 -7.61
CA ALA A 7 2.78 -0.45 -8.70
C ALA A 7 1.73 -1.45 -8.20
N SER A 8 0.60 -1.47 -8.89
CA SER A 8 -0.41 -2.52 -8.79
C SER A 8 -0.21 -3.64 -9.81
N ALA A 9 -0.44 -4.88 -9.37
CA ALA A 9 -0.54 -6.15 -10.10
C ALA A 9 0.73 -6.62 -10.81
N ILE A 10 1.38 -5.77 -11.60
CA ILE A 10 2.49 -6.15 -12.49
C ILE A 10 3.63 -5.15 -12.31
N PRO A 11 4.89 -5.59 -12.15
CA PRO A 11 6.03 -4.69 -12.15
C PRO A 11 6.17 -4.03 -13.53
N GLY A 12 6.27 -2.72 -13.55
CA GLY A 12 6.52 -1.93 -14.76
C GLY A 12 7.96 -1.46 -14.85
N LYS A 13 8.28 -0.79 -15.96
CA LYS A 13 9.60 -0.19 -16.18
C LYS A 13 9.95 0.86 -15.13
N ASP A 14 8.94 1.60 -14.68
CA ASP A 14 9.11 2.78 -13.83
C ASP A 14 8.70 2.54 -12.37
N ARG A 15 7.93 1.48 -12.09
CA ARG A 15 7.43 1.15 -10.75
C ARG A 15 7.41 -0.35 -10.53
N ASN A 16 8.00 -0.81 -9.44
CA ASN A 16 7.92 -2.17 -8.95
C ASN A 16 6.65 -2.37 -8.10
N VAL A 17 6.26 -3.62 -7.88
CA VAL A 17 5.08 -3.99 -7.08
C VAL A 17 5.24 -3.67 -5.59
N SER A 18 4.10 -3.59 -4.88
CA SER A 18 3.96 -3.16 -3.48
C SER A 18 5.04 -3.66 -2.53
N ALA A 19 5.81 -2.71 -1.97
CA ALA A 19 6.68 -2.93 -0.82
C ALA A 19 7.04 -1.58 -0.19
N ILE A 20 6.78 -1.43 1.11
CA ILE A 20 7.01 -0.16 1.83
C ILE A 20 7.74 -0.44 3.14
N LEU A 21 8.96 0.06 3.26
CA LEU A 21 9.77 -0.07 4.47
C LEU A 21 9.49 1.11 5.42
N VAL A 22 9.04 0.80 6.63
CA VAL A 22 8.76 1.76 7.70
C VAL A 22 9.77 1.56 8.82
N ASN A 23 10.58 2.59 9.09
CA ASN A 23 11.46 2.59 10.25
C ASN A 23 10.66 3.04 11.47
N ILE A 24 10.50 2.15 12.44
CA ILE A 24 9.81 2.41 13.70
C ILE A 24 10.75 3.13 14.68
N SER A 25 12.00 2.66 14.74
CA SER A 25 13.11 3.21 15.52
C SER A 25 14.42 3.06 14.73
N GLU A 26 15.56 3.38 15.34
CA GLU A 26 16.88 3.19 14.72
C GLU A 26 17.21 1.70 14.47
N ASP A 27 16.70 0.81 15.33
CA ASP A 27 16.96 -0.63 15.35
C ASP A 27 15.78 -1.49 14.86
N MET A 28 14.58 -0.92 14.70
CA MET A 28 13.37 -1.66 14.32
C MET A 28 12.76 -1.13 13.02
N THR A 29 12.58 -2.03 12.07
CA THR A 29 11.87 -1.76 10.82
C THR A 29 10.73 -2.76 10.60
N VAL A 30 9.66 -2.27 9.99
CA VAL A 30 8.51 -3.06 9.55
C VAL A 30 8.39 -2.89 8.04
N LEU A 31 8.14 -4.00 7.35
CA LEU A 31 7.87 -3.99 5.91
C LEU A 31 6.36 -4.21 5.70
N LEU A 32 5.72 -3.28 4.99
CA LEU A 32 4.31 -3.37 4.59
C LEU A 32 4.27 -3.86 3.14
N ASP A 33 3.73 -5.06 2.96
CA ASP A 33 3.80 -5.88 1.76
C ASP A 33 5.23 -6.16 1.26
N CYS A 34 5.39 -7.25 0.54
CA CYS A 34 6.67 -7.76 0.08
C CYS A 34 6.53 -8.38 -1.31
N GLY A 35 6.12 -7.56 -2.28
CA GLY A 35 6.02 -7.94 -3.68
C GLY A 35 7.35 -8.42 -4.29
N GLU A 36 7.27 -9.02 -5.47
CA GLU A 36 8.46 -9.47 -6.22
C GLU A 36 9.49 -8.34 -6.35
N GLY A 37 10.78 -8.68 -6.23
CA GLY A 37 11.87 -7.71 -6.39
C GLY A 37 12.12 -6.79 -5.18
N THR A 38 11.37 -6.92 -4.06
CA THR A 38 11.57 -6.11 -2.84
C THR A 38 13.04 -6.05 -2.38
N PHE A 39 13.71 -7.20 -2.28
CA PHE A 39 15.13 -7.24 -1.93
C PHE A 39 16.01 -6.51 -2.95
N ASN A 40 15.73 -6.66 -4.24
CA ASN A 40 16.49 -6.01 -5.29
C ASN A 40 16.35 -4.48 -5.21
N GLN A 41 15.16 -3.98 -4.89
CA GLN A 41 14.89 -2.56 -4.68
C GLN A 41 15.63 -2.03 -3.43
N LEU A 42 15.69 -2.82 -2.35
CA LEU A 42 16.52 -2.48 -1.18
C LEU A 42 18.00 -2.34 -1.54
N VAL A 43 18.55 -3.32 -2.28
CA VAL A 43 19.95 -3.30 -2.73
C VAL A 43 20.20 -2.14 -3.70
N ARG A 44 19.25 -1.85 -4.59
CA ARG A 44 19.36 -0.74 -5.54
C ARG A 44 19.38 0.62 -4.85
N PHE A 45 18.61 0.79 -3.77
CA PHE A 45 18.56 2.04 -3.02
C PHE A 45 19.75 2.22 -2.08
N TYR A 46 20.08 1.19 -1.30
CA TYR A 46 21.06 1.29 -0.20
C TYR A 46 22.45 0.73 -0.53
N GLY A 47 22.58 -0.05 -1.60
CA GLY A 47 23.72 -0.94 -1.80
C GLY A 47 23.61 -2.21 -0.95
N LEU A 48 24.38 -3.24 -1.33
CA LEU A 48 24.28 -4.58 -0.74
C LEU A 48 24.61 -4.59 0.76
N GLU A 49 25.69 -3.94 1.18
CA GLU A 49 26.12 -3.94 2.59
C GLU A 49 25.07 -3.31 3.52
N ARG A 50 24.56 -2.14 3.15
CA ARG A 50 23.53 -1.46 3.95
C ARG A 50 22.18 -2.18 3.88
N ALA A 51 21.84 -2.81 2.76
CA ALA A 51 20.66 -3.67 2.67
C ALA A 51 20.73 -4.84 3.66
N ARG A 52 21.89 -5.48 3.86
CA ARG A 52 22.06 -6.54 4.87
C ARG A 52 21.77 -6.03 6.28
N HIS A 53 22.32 -4.86 6.66
CA HIS A 53 22.03 -4.25 7.96
C HIS A 53 20.55 -3.89 8.15
N ILE A 54 19.85 -3.53 7.09
CA ILE A 54 18.41 -3.27 7.15
C ILE A 54 17.63 -4.57 7.35
N LEU A 55 18.02 -5.64 6.64
CA LEU A 55 17.40 -6.95 6.81
C LEU A 55 17.55 -7.49 8.23
N THR A 56 18.69 -7.25 8.90
CA THR A 56 18.85 -7.67 10.30
C THR A 56 17.99 -6.86 11.28
N ARG A 57 17.63 -5.62 10.94
CA ARG A 57 16.70 -4.76 11.69
C ARG A 57 15.23 -4.99 11.33
N LEU A 58 14.95 -5.86 10.36
CA LEU A 58 13.59 -6.18 9.95
C LEU A 58 12.96 -7.09 11.02
N GLY A 59 12.04 -6.51 11.79
CA GLY A 59 11.34 -7.20 12.88
C GLY A 59 10.07 -7.89 12.43
N CYS A 60 9.36 -7.31 11.47
CA CYS A 60 8.09 -7.84 10.96
C CYS A 60 7.87 -7.52 9.48
N VAL A 61 7.28 -8.48 8.75
CA VAL A 61 6.61 -8.25 7.47
C VAL A 61 5.12 -8.38 7.67
N PHE A 62 4.38 -7.32 7.38
CA PHE A 62 2.93 -7.33 7.28
C PHE A 62 2.54 -7.57 5.82
N VAL A 63 1.74 -8.60 5.57
CA VAL A 63 1.13 -8.87 4.27
C VAL A 63 -0.36 -8.57 4.35
N SER A 64 -0.82 -7.64 3.53
CA SER A 64 -2.21 -7.17 3.50
C SER A 64 -3.16 -8.27 3.04
N HIS A 65 -2.82 -8.97 1.96
CA HIS A 65 -3.62 -10.03 1.36
C HIS A 65 -2.78 -10.93 0.43
N LEU A 66 -3.40 -11.92 -0.24
CA LEU A 66 -2.68 -12.96 -0.98
C LEU A 66 -2.58 -12.76 -2.50
N HIS A 67 -2.84 -11.57 -3.03
CA HIS A 67 -2.44 -11.30 -4.41
C HIS A 67 -0.92 -11.25 -4.54
N ALA A 68 -0.43 -11.76 -5.68
CA ALA A 68 0.98 -12.09 -5.89
C ALA A 68 1.92 -10.87 -5.74
N ASP A 69 1.47 -9.72 -6.21
CA ASP A 69 2.15 -8.43 -6.14
C ASP A 69 2.40 -7.92 -4.72
N HIS A 70 1.82 -8.54 -3.69
CA HIS A 70 2.02 -8.15 -2.29
C HIS A 70 2.91 -9.11 -1.49
N HIS A 71 3.27 -10.30 -2.01
CA HIS A 71 4.01 -11.29 -1.20
C HIS A 71 5.04 -12.15 -1.92
N LEU A 72 5.11 -12.15 -3.25
CA LEU A 72 6.03 -13.04 -3.97
C LEU A 72 7.53 -12.77 -3.68
N GLY A 73 7.89 -11.59 -3.17
CA GLY A 73 9.26 -11.29 -2.73
C GLY A 73 9.63 -11.88 -1.38
N LEU A 74 8.67 -12.36 -0.59
CA LEU A 74 8.88 -12.78 0.81
C LEU A 74 9.91 -13.90 0.93
N VAL A 75 9.84 -14.91 0.07
CA VAL A 75 10.80 -16.04 0.08
C VAL A 75 12.23 -15.55 -0.12
N LYS A 76 12.44 -14.60 -1.04
CA LYS A 76 13.76 -14.01 -1.30
C LYS A 76 14.23 -13.20 -0.09
N VAL A 77 13.36 -12.35 0.46
CA VAL A 77 13.69 -11.56 1.66
C VAL A 77 14.08 -12.44 2.85
N LEU A 78 13.38 -13.55 3.10
CA LEU A 78 13.71 -14.48 4.18
C LEU A 78 15.11 -15.09 4.03
N LYS A 79 15.44 -15.56 2.82
CA LYS A 79 16.76 -16.16 2.51
C LYS A 79 17.89 -15.13 2.60
N GLU A 80 17.69 -13.95 2.02
CA GLU A 80 18.69 -12.89 2.07
C GLU A 80 18.88 -12.34 3.48
N ARG A 81 17.81 -12.32 4.28
CA ARG A 81 17.91 -12.00 5.70
C ARG A 81 18.74 -13.05 6.43
N GLN A 82 18.49 -14.35 6.23
CA GLN A 82 19.33 -15.41 6.81
C GLN A 82 20.81 -15.22 6.47
N SER A 83 21.12 -15.01 5.18
CA SER A 83 22.49 -14.74 4.73
C SER A 83 23.08 -13.48 5.39
N ALA A 84 22.29 -12.41 5.56
CA ALA A 84 22.74 -11.20 6.24
C ALA A 84 23.12 -11.45 7.70
N PHE A 85 22.36 -12.25 8.45
CA PHE A 85 22.71 -12.64 9.82
C PHE A 85 24.01 -13.45 9.87
N GLU A 86 24.16 -14.43 8.97
CA GLU A 86 25.37 -15.26 8.87
C GLU A 86 26.62 -14.42 8.55
N ILE A 87 26.56 -13.58 7.51
CA ILE A 87 27.67 -12.72 7.08
C ILE A 87 28.08 -11.74 8.18
N LEU A 88 27.11 -11.21 8.94
CA LEU A 88 27.38 -10.27 10.02
C LEU A 88 27.73 -10.96 11.35
N GLY A 89 27.74 -12.30 11.41
CA GLY A 89 28.08 -13.07 12.61
C GLY A 89 27.05 -12.92 13.74
N ILE A 90 25.79 -12.65 13.41
CA ILE A 90 24.71 -12.44 14.38
C ILE A 90 23.85 -13.70 14.47
N PRO A 91 23.48 -14.18 15.67
CA PRO A 91 22.55 -15.29 15.82
C PRO A 91 21.22 -15.02 15.10
N TYR A 92 20.79 -15.97 14.27
CA TYR A 92 19.57 -15.79 13.48
C TYR A 92 18.33 -15.77 14.36
N GLU A 93 17.49 -14.75 14.19
CA GLU A 93 16.18 -14.66 14.80
C GLU A 93 15.09 -14.82 13.72
N PRO A 94 14.15 -15.77 13.84
CA PRO A 94 13.07 -15.92 12.87
C PRO A 94 12.23 -14.65 12.70
N LEU A 95 11.99 -14.26 11.44
CA LEU A 95 11.23 -13.06 11.10
C LEU A 95 9.74 -13.24 11.42
N LEU A 96 9.11 -12.24 12.03
CA LEU A 96 7.65 -12.26 12.20
C LEU A 96 6.98 -11.98 10.85
N VAL A 97 6.08 -12.87 10.44
CA VAL A 97 5.27 -12.71 9.23
C VAL A 97 3.81 -12.64 9.66
N VAL A 98 3.28 -11.42 9.69
CA VAL A 98 1.88 -11.12 9.92
C VAL A 98 1.18 -11.22 8.57
N ALA A 99 0.44 -12.30 8.34
CA ALA A 99 -0.22 -12.55 7.06
C ALA A 99 -1.58 -13.24 7.21
N PRO A 100 -2.45 -13.22 6.16
CA PRO A 100 -3.68 -14.00 6.16
C PRO A 100 -3.40 -15.50 6.30
N LYS A 101 -4.31 -16.25 6.94
CA LYS A 101 -4.22 -17.70 7.21
C LYS A 101 -3.72 -18.58 6.06
N PHE A 102 -4.06 -18.26 4.81
CA PHE A 102 -3.66 -19.06 3.67
C PHE A 102 -2.20 -18.82 3.21
N MET A 103 -1.47 -17.90 3.86
CA MET A 103 -0.04 -17.74 3.68
C MET A 103 0.74 -18.99 4.11
N VAL A 104 0.35 -19.65 5.21
CA VAL A 104 1.07 -20.83 5.71
C VAL A 104 1.06 -22.01 4.72
N PRO A 105 -0.08 -22.40 4.12
CA PRO A 105 -0.09 -23.38 3.03
C PRO A 105 0.76 -22.98 1.82
N TRP A 106 0.76 -21.68 1.44
CA TRP A 106 1.59 -21.17 0.35
C TRP A 106 3.07 -21.32 0.65
N MET A 107 3.52 -20.84 1.82
CA MET A 107 4.90 -20.93 2.28
C MET A 107 5.35 -22.39 2.43
N THR A 108 4.50 -23.27 2.95
CA THR A 108 4.77 -24.72 3.02
C THR A 108 5.00 -25.32 1.62
N ARG A 109 4.22 -24.91 0.62
CA ARG A 109 4.40 -25.37 -0.76
C ARG A 109 5.70 -24.85 -1.37
N CYS A 110 6.00 -23.57 -1.21
CA CYS A 110 7.28 -22.99 -1.64
C CYS A 110 8.47 -23.70 -0.99
N SER A 111 8.39 -23.95 0.31
CA SER A 111 9.42 -24.64 1.09
C SER A 111 9.68 -26.08 0.62
N ARG A 112 8.68 -26.75 0.03
CA ARG A 112 8.80 -28.11 -0.52
C ARG A 112 9.29 -28.12 -1.97
N ALA A 113 8.95 -27.10 -2.75
CA ALA A 113 9.29 -27.02 -4.17
C ALA A 113 10.68 -26.41 -4.42
N PHE A 114 11.14 -25.54 -3.51
CA PHE A 114 12.42 -24.85 -3.59
C PHE A 114 13.27 -25.22 -2.36
N ASP A 115 13.86 -24.23 -1.68
CA ASP A 115 14.59 -24.46 -0.43
C ASP A 115 13.69 -24.22 0.78
N SER A 116 13.99 -24.93 1.88
CA SER A 116 13.24 -24.80 3.12
C SER A 116 13.33 -23.39 3.69
N VAL A 117 12.17 -22.79 3.99
CA VAL A 117 12.07 -21.49 4.68
C VAL A 117 11.29 -21.60 5.98
N ALA A 118 10.87 -22.80 6.40
CA ALA A 118 9.99 -23.02 7.54
C ALA A 118 10.57 -22.47 8.86
N GLU A 119 11.87 -22.62 9.06
CA GLU A 119 12.59 -22.14 10.26
C GLU A 119 12.93 -20.64 10.19
N LEU A 120 12.71 -19.99 9.05
CA LEU A 120 13.11 -18.60 8.82
C LEU A 120 12.06 -17.59 9.32
N PHE A 121 10.86 -18.04 9.66
CA PHE A 121 9.79 -17.15 10.08
C PHE A 121 8.91 -17.72 11.18
N ARG A 122 8.25 -16.82 11.91
CA ARG A 122 7.14 -17.12 12.80
C ARG A 122 5.88 -16.48 12.25
N TYR A 123 4.86 -17.28 12.04
CA TYR A 123 3.58 -16.83 11.51
C TYR A 123 2.71 -16.20 12.59
N VAL A 124 2.08 -15.07 12.26
CA VAL A 124 1.03 -14.41 13.05
C VAL A 124 -0.16 -14.15 12.13
N ASP A 125 -1.35 -14.57 12.56
CA ASP A 125 -2.58 -14.39 11.76
C ASP A 125 -3.07 -12.93 11.84
N ASN A 126 -3.30 -12.27 10.70
CA ASN A 126 -3.93 -10.95 10.66
C ASN A 126 -5.24 -10.92 11.47
N ALA A 127 -6.04 -12.00 11.43
CA ALA A 127 -7.30 -12.09 12.15
C ALA A 127 -7.15 -12.12 13.69
N SER A 128 -5.93 -12.35 14.20
CA SER A 128 -5.66 -12.26 15.64
C SER A 128 -5.38 -10.83 16.12
N LEU A 129 -5.25 -9.88 15.20
CA LEU A 129 -4.77 -8.53 15.50
C LEU A 129 -5.85 -7.45 15.32
N VAL A 130 -7.12 -7.84 15.12
CA VAL A 130 -8.17 -6.92 14.69
C VAL A 130 -8.36 -5.76 15.68
N TYR A 131 -8.57 -4.55 15.16
CA TYR A 131 -8.61 -3.31 15.94
C TYR A 131 -9.72 -3.26 16.99
N ASP A 132 -10.88 -3.84 16.71
CA ASP A 132 -12.08 -3.82 17.56
C ASP A 132 -12.24 -5.07 18.43
N GLN A 133 -11.27 -5.99 18.41
CA GLN A 133 -11.30 -7.20 19.23
C GLN A 133 -11.10 -6.87 20.71
N VAL A 134 -12.08 -7.22 21.55
CA VAL A 134 -12.03 -7.08 23.01
C VAL A 134 -12.34 -8.43 23.68
N PRO A 135 -11.45 -8.95 24.56
CA PRO A 135 -10.12 -8.43 24.89
C PRO A 135 -9.13 -8.61 23.70
N PRO A 136 -8.03 -7.82 23.67
CA PRO A 136 -6.94 -8.04 22.71
C PRO A 136 -6.42 -9.48 22.79
N SER A 137 -6.05 -10.06 21.63
CA SER A 137 -5.46 -11.40 21.62
C SER A 137 -4.07 -11.41 22.28
N PRO A 138 -3.63 -12.54 22.84
CA PRO A 138 -2.24 -12.68 23.31
C PRO A 138 -1.21 -12.41 22.21
N GLN A 139 -1.48 -12.82 20.96
CA GLN A 139 -0.60 -12.60 19.82
C GLN A 139 -0.43 -11.10 19.52
N LYS A 140 -1.50 -10.30 19.68
CA LYS A 140 -1.45 -8.85 19.50
C LYS A 140 -0.54 -8.20 20.55
N LEU A 141 -0.67 -8.60 21.81
CA LEU A 141 0.17 -8.08 22.90
C LEU A 141 1.64 -8.46 22.73
N GLU A 142 1.93 -9.73 22.42
CA GLU A 142 3.30 -10.22 22.17
C GLU A 142 3.96 -9.48 20.99
N LEU A 143 3.21 -9.27 19.90
CA LEU A 143 3.70 -8.56 18.73
C LEU A 143 4.00 -7.09 19.03
N GLN A 144 3.12 -6.42 19.78
CA GLN A 144 3.31 -5.02 20.18
C GLN A 144 4.56 -4.84 21.04
N GLU A 145 4.76 -5.71 22.04
CA GLU A 145 5.94 -5.71 22.89
C GLU A 145 7.22 -5.97 22.07
N LYS A 146 7.22 -7.01 21.22
CA LYS A 146 8.38 -7.36 20.40
C LYS A 146 8.77 -6.26 19.41
N LEU A 147 7.80 -5.54 18.86
CA LEU A 147 8.04 -4.45 17.92
C LEU A 147 8.25 -3.08 18.59
N LYS A 148 8.17 -3.00 19.94
CA LYS A 148 8.24 -1.74 20.71
C LYS A 148 7.22 -0.71 20.20
N LEU A 149 5.98 -1.17 20.03
CA LEU A 149 4.86 -0.37 19.53
C LEU A 149 3.87 -0.13 20.66
N LYS A 150 3.34 1.10 20.73
CA LYS A 150 2.22 1.42 21.62
C LYS A 150 0.96 0.67 21.20
N GLU A 151 0.73 0.59 19.89
CA GLU A 151 -0.40 -0.14 19.34
C GLU A 151 -0.08 -0.65 17.93
N LEU A 152 -0.55 -1.86 17.62
CA LEU A 152 -0.62 -2.40 16.28
C LEU A 152 -1.93 -3.16 16.14
N SER A 153 -2.71 -2.82 15.13
CA SER A 153 -4.02 -3.41 14.88
C SER A 153 -4.26 -3.62 13.39
N THR A 154 -4.85 -4.75 13.02
CA THR A 154 -5.32 -5.01 11.64
C THR A 154 -6.78 -4.60 11.48
N VAL A 155 -7.18 -4.33 10.26
CA VAL A 155 -8.54 -3.96 9.92
C VAL A 155 -8.95 -4.78 8.72
N LEU A 156 -10.10 -5.46 8.78
CA LEU A 156 -10.62 -6.16 7.61
C LEU A 156 -11.11 -5.11 6.59
N VAL A 157 -10.61 -5.18 5.35
CA VAL A 157 -10.91 -4.20 4.31
C VAL A 157 -11.67 -4.81 3.12
N LEU A 158 -12.18 -3.96 2.24
CA LEU A 158 -13.13 -4.33 1.18
C LEU A 158 -12.39 -4.61 -0.14
N HIS A 159 -11.83 -5.82 -0.27
CA HIS A 159 -11.10 -6.21 -1.49
C HIS A 159 -11.34 -7.67 -1.90
N CYS A 160 -10.54 -8.59 -1.37
CA CYS A 160 -10.71 -10.03 -1.49
C CYS A 160 -10.89 -10.65 -0.10
N LYS A 161 -11.21 -11.94 -0.03
CA LYS A 161 -11.42 -12.59 1.27
C LYS A 161 -10.14 -12.57 2.09
N ASN A 162 -10.24 -12.13 3.34
CA ASN A 162 -9.12 -11.96 4.27
C ASN A 162 -8.07 -10.94 3.76
N ALA A 163 -8.54 -9.81 3.23
CA ALA A 163 -7.73 -8.63 2.98
C ALA A 163 -7.74 -7.70 4.19
N TYR A 164 -6.58 -7.12 4.51
CA TYR A 164 -6.41 -6.29 5.68
C TYR A 164 -5.63 -5.00 5.40
N GLY A 165 -6.07 -3.92 6.04
CA GLY A 165 -5.23 -2.78 6.36
C GLY A 165 -4.60 -2.94 7.74
N VAL A 166 -3.68 -2.03 8.10
CA VAL A 166 -3.00 -2.02 9.40
C VAL A 166 -2.86 -0.61 9.93
N THR A 167 -3.04 -0.44 11.24
CA THR A 167 -2.69 0.77 11.98
C THR A 167 -1.53 0.47 12.92
N ILE A 168 -0.56 1.38 12.95
CA ILE A 168 0.66 1.29 13.75
C ILE A 168 0.81 2.59 14.51
N THR A 169 0.86 2.51 15.83
CA THR A 169 1.15 3.63 16.72
C THR A 169 2.47 3.35 17.43
N ALA A 170 3.47 4.18 17.19
CA ALA A 170 4.75 4.06 17.88
C ALA A 170 4.66 4.54 19.33
N GLU A 171 5.62 4.14 20.16
CA GLU A 171 5.74 4.61 21.55
C GLU A 171 5.87 6.13 21.67
N THR A 172 6.51 6.76 20.69
CA THR A 172 6.64 8.23 20.59
C THR A 172 5.33 8.94 20.22
N GLY A 173 4.28 8.18 19.88
CA GLY A 173 2.93 8.68 19.67
C GLY A 173 2.53 8.95 18.22
N TRP A 174 3.44 8.83 17.24
CA TRP A 174 3.05 8.95 15.83
C TRP A 174 2.26 7.71 15.38
N LYS A 175 1.28 7.94 14.52
CA LYS A 175 0.35 6.92 14.02
C LYS A 175 0.36 6.86 12.50
N LEU A 176 0.49 5.66 11.96
CA LEU A 176 0.39 5.37 10.53
C LEU A 176 -0.71 4.36 10.26
N THR A 177 -1.46 4.60 9.20
CA THR A 177 -2.42 3.65 8.64
C THR A 177 -1.96 3.25 7.25
N TYR A 178 -2.00 1.95 6.95
CA TYR A 178 -1.82 1.43 5.59
C TYR A 178 -3.07 0.66 5.17
N SER A 179 -3.59 0.98 3.99
CA SER A 179 -4.86 0.42 3.52
C SER A 179 -4.77 -1.04 3.08
N GLY A 180 -3.61 -1.48 2.57
CA GLY A 180 -3.60 -2.60 1.62
C GLY A 180 -4.42 -2.23 0.37
N ASP A 181 -4.94 -3.23 -0.32
CA ASP A 181 -5.91 -3.03 -1.40
C ASP A 181 -7.32 -3.00 -0.84
N THR A 182 -8.11 -2.00 -1.24
CA THR A 182 -9.48 -1.83 -0.76
C THR A 182 -10.27 -0.79 -1.55
N MET A 183 -11.58 -1.04 -1.67
CA MET A 183 -12.58 0.03 -1.80
C MET A 183 -12.59 0.93 -0.56
N PRO A 184 -13.13 2.16 -0.61
CA PRO A 184 -13.33 2.97 0.58
C PRO A 184 -14.00 2.18 1.71
N CYS A 185 -13.35 2.14 2.87
CA CYS A 185 -13.73 1.26 3.97
C CYS A 185 -13.86 2.06 5.28
N ASP A 186 -15.08 2.11 5.83
CA ASP A 186 -15.35 2.87 7.06
C ASP A 186 -14.61 2.28 8.28
N ALA A 187 -14.46 0.96 8.36
CA ALA A 187 -13.68 0.34 9.44
C ALA A 187 -12.21 0.82 9.43
N LEU A 188 -11.63 1.03 8.26
CA LEU A 188 -10.27 1.56 8.12
C LEU A 188 -10.21 3.02 8.59
N ILE A 189 -11.22 3.82 8.23
CA ILE A 189 -11.39 5.22 8.66
C ILE A 189 -11.44 5.30 10.19
N GLU A 190 -12.29 4.51 10.83
CA GLU A 190 -12.46 4.52 12.29
C GLU A 190 -11.20 4.05 13.01
N ALA A 191 -10.62 2.91 12.60
CA ALA A 191 -9.38 2.41 13.19
C ALA A 191 -8.21 3.39 13.00
N GLY A 192 -8.14 4.01 11.83
CA GLY A 192 -7.09 4.95 11.43
C GLY A 192 -7.30 6.38 11.91
N LYS A 193 -8.38 6.68 12.64
CA LYS A 193 -8.75 8.05 12.98
C LYS A 193 -7.57 8.84 13.59
N GLY A 194 -7.33 10.04 13.05
CA GLY A 194 -6.28 10.95 13.49
C GLY A 194 -4.85 10.53 13.14
N SER A 195 -4.65 9.57 12.22
CA SER A 195 -3.32 9.15 11.79
C SER A 195 -2.47 10.33 11.28
N ASP A 196 -1.20 10.36 11.65
CA ASP A 196 -0.25 11.32 11.10
C ASP A 196 -0.04 11.09 9.61
N ILE A 197 -0.01 9.82 9.21
CA ILE A 197 0.19 9.41 7.82
C ILE A 197 -0.79 8.30 7.49
N LEU A 198 -1.61 8.52 6.48
CA LEU A 198 -2.32 7.47 5.77
C LEU A 198 -1.53 7.12 4.51
N ILE A 199 -1.17 5.86 4.33
CA ILE A 199 -0.73 5.32 3.05
C ILE A 199 -1.91 4.57 2.44
N HIS A 200 -2.46 5.08 1.34
CA HIS A 200 -3.65 4.52 0.72
C HIS A 200 -3.38 4.10 -0.74
N GLU A 201 -3.95 2.97 -1.14
CA GLU A 201 -3.98 2.56 -2.54
C GLU A 201 -4.81 3.55 -3.39
N ALA A 202 -4.35 3.83 -4.60
CA ALA A 202 -5.04 4.68 -5.56
C ALA A 202 -4.94 4.06 -6.95
N THR A 203 -5.38 2.80 -7.06
CA THR A 203 -5.14 1.96 -8.23
C THR A 203 -5.84 2.50 -9.48
N MET A 204 -7.03 3.09 -9.31
CA MET A 204 -7.90 3.48 -10.40
C MET A 204 -7.92 5.00 -10.63
N GLU A 205 -8.03 5.40 -11.90
CA GLU A 205 -8.32 6.80 -12.26
C GLU A 205 -9.78 7.14 -11.90
N ASP A 206 -10.06 8.42 -11.64
CA ASP A 206 -11.40 8.86 -11.21
C ASP A 206 -12.50 8.67 -12.26
N ASP A 207 -12.13 8.57 -13.54
CA ASP A 207 -13.06 8.26 -14.63
C ASP A 207 -13.42 6.77 -14.71
N LEU A 208 -12.75 5.91 -13.94
CA LEU A 208 -12.93 4.46 -13.89
C LEU A 208 -13.56 3.99 -12.57
N ALA A 209 -14.43 4.81 -11.99
CA ALA A 209 -15.09 4.50 -10.71
C ALA A 209 -15.94 3.21 -10.75
N GLU A 210 -16.53 2.87 -11.90
CA GLU A 210 -17.30 1.63 -12.08
C GLU A 210 -16.38 0.41 -12.09
N GLU A 211 -15.26 0.48 -12.82
CA GLU A 211 -14.23 -0.56 -12.83
C GLU A 211 -13.55 -0.70 -11.46
N ALA A 212 -13.42 0.39 -10.72
CA ALA A 212 -12.88 0.39 -9.37
C ALA A 212 -13.73 -0.48 -8.44
N VAL A 213 -15.06 -0.35 -8.50
CA VAL A 213 -15.99 -1.22 -7.76
C VAL A 213 -15.85 -2.68 -8.17
N ILE A 214 -15.79 -2.97 -9.48
CA ILE A 214 -15.70 -4.34 -9.99
C ILE A 214 -14.39 -5.01 -9.56
N LYS A 215 -13.28 -4.28 -9.62
CA LYS A 215 -11.95 -4.77 -9.24
C LYS A 215 -11.64 -4.59 -7.75
N THR A 216 -12.58 -4.05 -7.00
CA THR A 216 -12.50 -3.80 -5.56
C THR A 216 -11.27 -2.98 -5.13
N HIS A 217 -11.01 -1.89 -5.86
CA HIS A 217 -9.93 -0.92 -5.60
C HIS A 217 -10.46 0.51 -5.50
N SER A 218 -9.66 1.42 -4.94
CA SER A 218 -10.02 2.83 -4.82
C SER A 218 -9.60 3.65 -6.04
N THR A 219 -10.42 4.65 -6.39
CA THR A 219 -9.94 5.74 -7.24
C THR A 219 -9.07 6.73 -6.46
N THR A 220 -8.35 7.59 -7.17
CA THR A 220 -7.54 8.66 -6.55
C THR A 220 -8.37 9.56 -5.62
N SER A 221 -9.50 10.11 -6.08
CA SER A 221 -10.35 10.97 -5.26
C SER A 221 -11.00 10.21 -4.09
N GLN A 222 -11.32 8.93 -4.27
CA GLN A 222 -11.85 8.09 -3.20
C GLN A 222 -10.81 7.88 -2.09
N ALA A 223 -9.57 7.56 -2.44
CA ALA A 223 -8.47 7.40 -1.49
C ALA A 223 -8.19 8.70 -0.70
N ILE A 224 -8.26 9.85 -1.37
CA ILE A 224 -8.10 11.15 -0.72
C ILE A 224 -9.26 11.45 0.24
N GLU A 225 -10.51 11.16 -0.16
CA GLU A 225 -11.68 11.37 0.70
C GLU A 225 -11.65 10.45 1.94
N VAL A 226 -11.15 9.22 1.80
CA VAL A 226 -10.88 8.34 2.94
C VAL A 226 -9.90 9.01 3.92
N GLY A 227 -8.80 9.58 3.41
CA GLY A 227 -7.84 10.32 4.25
C GLY A 227 -8.45 11.52 4.97
N LYS A 228 -9.31 12.27 4.29
CA LYS A 228 -10.04 13.40 4.88
C LYS A 228 -11.00 12.94 5.98
N ARG A 229 -11.81 11.91 5.72
CA ARG A 229 -12.76 11.34 6.70
C ARG A 229 -12.06 10.70 7.90
N MET A 230 -10.88 10.13 7.68
CA MET A 230 -9.99 9.61 8.73
C MET A 230 -9.37 10.72 9.58
N GLU A 231 -9.53 11.99 9.21
CA GLU A 231 -8.83 13.12 9.83
C GLU A 231 -7.30 12.90 9.79
N ALA A 232 -6.79 12.24 8.74
CA ALA A 232 -5.37 11.98 8.58
C ALA A 232 -4.63 13.29 8.29
N LYS A 233 -3.50 13.54 8.98
CA LYS A 233 -2.71 14.77 8.79
C LYS A 233 -2.11 14.84 7.39
N PHE A 234 -1.73 13.69 6.83
CA PHE A 234 -1.23 13.58 5.47
C PHE A 234 -1.62 12.24 4.83
N THR A 235 -1.94 12.24 3.54
CA THR A 235 -2.25 11.04 2.75
C THR A 235 -1.21 10.85 1.64
N LEU A 236 -0.51 9.72 1.67
CA LEU A 236 0.40 9.26 0.62
C LEU A 236 -0.30 8.21 -0.23
N LEU A 237 -0.47 8.52 -1.52
CA LEU A 237 -1.07 7.63 -2.50
C LEU A 237 -0.01 6.68 -3.07
N THR A 238 -0.34 5.41 -3.19
CA THR A 238 0.52 4.36 -3.76
C THR A 238 -0.30 3.37 -4.58
N HIS A 239 0.32 2.26 -4.99
CA HIS A 239 -0.33 1.15 -5.67
C HIS A 239 -0.99 1.55 -7.00
N PHE A 240 -0.27 2.32 -7.81
CA PHE A 240 -0.78 2.83 -9.07
C PHE A 240 -0.76 1.73 -10.14
N SER A 241 -1.86 1.60 -10.88
CA SER A 241 -1.90 0.71 -12.04
C SER A 241 -0.92 1.18 -13.11
N GLN A 242 -0.13 0.24 -13.64
CA GLN A 242 0.85 0.48 -14.71
C GLN A 242 0.22 0.84 -16.06
N ARG A 243 -1.10 0.68 -16.19
CA ARG A 243 -1.84 0.99 -17.43
C ARG A 243 -2.17 2.49 -17.56
N TYR A 244 -2.01 3.21 -16.46
CA TYR A 244 -2.48 4.58 -16.25
C TYR A 244 -1.31 5.55 -16.11
N ALA A 245 -1.62 6.81 -15.85
CA ALA A 245 -0.65 7.88 -15.72
C ALA A 245 0.57 7.52 -14.85
N LYS A 246 1.76 7.93 -15.29
CA LYS A 246 2.96 7.89 -14.45
C LYS A 246 2.86 8.81 -13.23
N LEU A 247 2.05 9.87 -13.35
CA LEU A 247 1.70 10.81 -12.29
C LEU A 247 0.16 10.90 -12.22
N PRO A 248 -0.50 10.50 -11.12
CA PRO A 248 -1.94 10.61 -11.02
C PRO A 248 -2.40 12.07 -11.06
N LEU A 249 -3.58 12.30 -11.64
CA LEU A 249 -4.20 13.63 -11.68
C LEU A 249 -4.80 13.92 -10.31
N ILE A 250 -4.12 14.74 -9.51
CA ILE A 250 -4.68 15.27 -8.25
C ILE A 250 -5.40 16.59 -8.55
N SER A 251 -6.66 16.68 -8.14
CA SER A 251 -7.43 17.92 -8.20
C SER A 251 -6.84 18.99 -7.29
N ASP A 252 -6.85 20.24 -7.76
CA ASP A 252 -6.43 21.41 -6.97
C ASP A 252 -7.20 21.56 -5.63
N LYS A 253 -8.37 20.92 -5.52
CA LYS A 253 -9.20 20.89 -4.31
C LYS A 253 -8.57 20.12 -3.14
N PHE A 254 -7.63 19.21 -3.42
CA PHE A 254 -7.03 18.33 -2.43
C PHE A 254 -5.59 18.73 -2.07
N HIS A 255 -5.21 19.97 -2.38
CA HIS A 255 -3.85 20.46 -2.17
C HIS A 255 -3.51 20.64 -0.68
N GLY A 256 -2.26 20.34 -0.32
CA GLY A 256 -1.66 20.66 0.99
C GLY A 256 -1.42 19.49 1.93
N SER A 257 -2.21 18.41 1.83
CA SER A 257 -2.08 17.22 2.70
C SER A 257 -2.06 15.89 1.94
N VAL A 258 -1.83 15.94 0.61
CA VAL A 258 -1.78 14.76 -0.26
C VAL A 258 -0.47 14.73 -1.03
N GLY A 259 0.14 13.55 -1.15
CA GLY A 259 1.32 13.32 -1.98
C GLY A 259 1.27 11.98 -2.70
N CYS A 260 2.03 11.84 -3.79
CA CYS A 260 2.16 10.60 -4.53
C CYS A 260 3.48 9.91 -4.19
N ALA A 261 3.42 8.61 -3.92
CA ALA A 261 4.60 7.80 -3.75
C ALA A 261 5.27 7.48 -5.09
N PHE A 262 6.59 7.37 -5.06
CA PHE A 262 7.40 6.85 -6.15
C PHE A 262 8.33 5.78 -5.61
N ASP A 263 8.72 4.85 -6.45
CA ASP A 263 9.79 3.92 -6.11
C ASP A 263 11.04 4.70 -5.67
N HIS A 264 11.68 4.23 -4.61
CA HIS A 264 12.81 4.85 -3.94
C HIS A 264 12.52 6.22 -3.28
N MET A 265 11.26 6.64 -3.20
CA MET A 265 10.89 7.80 -2.41
C MET A 265 11.08 7.49 -0.93
N MET A 266 11.98 8.23 -0.28
CA MET A 266 12.16 8.20 1.16
C MET A 266 11.63 9.49 1.76
N VAL A 267 10.67 9.36 2.67
CA VAL A 267 10.06 10.51 3.36
C VAL A 267 10.10 10.33 4.87
N ARG A 268 10.43 11.42 5.55
CA ARG A 268 10.25 11.59 6.99
C ARG A 268 8.97 12.40 7.23
N PRO A 269 8.36 12.31 8.42
CA PRO A 269 7.20 13.13 8.75
C PRO A 269 7.41 14.64 8.52
N SER A 270 8.64 15.14 8.78
CA SER A 270 9.02 16.54 8.53
C SER A 270 9.02 16.94 7.06
N ASP A 271 9.14 15.98 6.13
CA ASP A 271 9.21 16.24 4.70
C ASP A 271 7.81 16.36 4.08
N LEU A 272 6.76 15.87 4.75
CA LEU A 272 5.40 15.77 4.21
C LEU A 272 4.83 17.10 3.72
N PRO A 273 4.95 18.23 4.45
CA PRO A 273 4.42 19.52 3.99
C PRO A 273 5.08 20.03 2.70
N VAL A 274 6.27 19.52 2.35
CA VAL A 274 7.00 19.91 1.15
C VAL A 274 6.52 19.15 -0.08
N LEU A 275 5.99 17.93 0.08
CA LEU A 275 5.63 17.07 -1.06
C LEU A 275 4.62 17.71 -2.03
N PRO A 276 3.54 18.38 -1.57
CA PRO A 276 2.60 19.04 -2.49
C PRO A 276 3.27 20.17 -3.29
N LEU A 277 4.31 20.81 -2.75
CA LEU A 277 5.04 21.90 -3.41
C LEU A 277 5.89 21.40 -4.58
N LEU A 278 6.22 20.11 -4.61
CA LEU A 278 6.96 19.49 -5.71
C LEU A 278 6.07 19.16 -6.92
N PHE A 279 4.74 19.19 -6.74
CA PHE A 279 3.80 18.74 -7.76
C PHE A 279 3.90 19.52 -9.09
N PRO A 280 4.08 20.85 -9.12
CA PRO A 280 4.32 21.58 -10.36
C PRO A 280 5.56 21.09 -11.11
N ALA A 281 6.67 20.84 -10.39
CA ALA A 281 7.89 20.32 -11.00
C ALA A 281 7.71 18.89 -11.52
N LEU A 282 6.96 18.05 -10.80
CA LEU A 282 6.61 16.69 -11.26
C LEU A 282 5.74 16.74 -12.52
N LYS A 283 4.76 17.65 -12.60
CA LYS A 283 3.97 17.86 -13.82
C LYS A 283 4.85 18.23 -15.01
N SER A 284 5.83 19.11 -14.81
CA SER A 284 6.79 19.47 -15.86
C SER A 284 7.70 18.30 -16.27
N LEU A 285 8.18 17.50 -15.32
CA LEU A 285 9.02 16.33 -15.59
C LEU A 285 8.29 15.25 -16.40
N PHE A 286 6.98 15.11 -16.15
CA PHE A 286 6.12 14.15 -16.83
C PHE A 286 5.16 14.81 -17.83
N ALA A 287 5.52 15.97 -18.39
CA ALA A 287 4.61 16.81 -19.19
C ALA A 287 3.93 16.03 -20.32
N GLU A 288 4.69 15.28 -21.12
CA GLU A 288 4.14 14.46 -22.21
C GLU A 288 3.08 13.46 -21.71
N HIS A 289 3.38 12.77 -20.60
CA HIS A 289 2.46 11.77 -20.02
C HIS A 289 1.24 12.44 -19.38
N TYR A 290 1.43 13.62 -18.81
CA TYR A 290 0.39 14.40 -18.17
C TYR A 290 -0.59 15.00 -19.21
N GLU A 291 -0.07 15.51 -20.33
CA GLU A 291 -0.88 16.01 -21.45
C GLU A 291 -1.67 14.88 -22.12
N GLU A 292 -1.02 13.76 -22.44
CA GLU A 292 -1.71 12.57 -22.98
C GLU A 292 -2.86 12.11 -22.08
N MET A 293 -2.65 12.15 -20.76
CA MET A 293 -3.65 11.82 -19.76
C MET A 293 -4.84 12.78 -19.79
N GLN A 294 -4.57 14.09 -19.78
CA GLN A 294 -5.61 15.10 -19.85
C GLN A 294 -6.45 14.96 -21.13
N GLU A 295 -5.82 14.67 -22.27
CA GLU A 295 -6.52 14.44 -23.52
C GLU A 295 -7.38 13.17 -23.49
N LYS A 296 -6.86 12.05 -22.95
CA LYS A 296 -7.62 10.80 -22.81
C LYS A 296 -8.85 11.00 -21.91
N THR A 297 -8.67 11.64 -20.75
CA THR A 297 -9.78 11.95 -19.83
C THR A 297 -10.80 12.88 -20.49
N ALA A 298 -10.35 13.94 -21.17
CA ALA A 298 -11.24 14.87 -21.86
C ALA A 298 -12.03 14.19 -22.99
N LYS A 299 -11.38 13.31 -23.77
CA LYS A 299 -12.03 12.54 -24.85
C LYS A 299 -13.09 11.60 -24.31
N LYS A 300 -12.82 10.87 -23.22
CA LYS A 300 -13.80 10.00 -22.56
C LYS A 300 -14.97 10.78 -21.97
N LEU A 301 -14.71 11.91 -21.31
CA LEU A 301 -15.76 12.78 -20.78
C LEU A 301 -16.69 13.28 -21.89
N ARG A 302 -16.14 13.66 -23.05
CA ARG A 302 -16.93 14.02 -24.23
C ARG A 302 -17.77 12.85 -24.74
N GLN A 303 -17.20 11.64 -24.82
CA GLN A 303 -17.94 10.44 -25.23
C GLN A 303 -19.08 10.10 -24.26
N LYS A 304 -18.83 10.15 -22.94
CA LYS A 304 -19.83 9.91 -21.91
C LYS A 304 -20.94 10.96 -21.96
N ALA A 305 -20.60 12.23 -22.16
CA ALA A 305 -21.56 13.31 -22.35
C ALA A 305 -22.42 13.11 -23.62
N MET A 306 -21.83 12.68 -24.74
CA MET A 306 -22.57 12.35 -25.96
C MET A 306 -23.52 11.15 -25.77
N LEU A 307 -23.08 10.11 -25.05
CA LEU A 307 -23.89 8.94 -24.74
C LEU A 307 -25.07 9.28 -23.81
N ASN A 308 -24.84 10.15 -22.83
CA ASN A 308 -25.88 10.64 -21.92
C ASN A 308 -26.87 11.57 -22.63
N ALA A 309 -26.40 12.38 -23.58
CA ALA A 309 -27.25 13.23 -24.39
C ALA A 309 -28.13 12.41 -25.35
N SER A 310 -27.59 11.33 -25.94
CA SER A 310 -28.36 10.46 -26.85
C SER A 310 -29.39 9.60 -26.11
N THR A 311 -29.08 9.12 -24.90
CA THR A 311 -30.03 8.41 -24.04
C THR A 311 -31.14 9.32 -23.53
N ASN A 312 -30.84 10.56 -23.13
CA ASN A 312 -31.85 11.55 -22.77
C ASN A 312 -32.74 11.95 -23.97
N ALA A 313 -32.17 12.14 -25.16
CA ALA A 313 -32.95 12.42 -26.37
C ALA A 313 -33.85 11.25 -26.80
N ALA A 314 -33.43 10.00 -26.56
CA ALA A 314 -34.25 8.81 -26.78
C ALA A 314 -35.38 8.69 -25.75
N GLY A 315 -35.13 9.00 -24.47
CA GLY A 315 -36.15 9.01 -23.41
C GLY A 315 -37.24 10.07 -23.61
N VAL A 316 -36.87 11.26 -24.11
CA VAL A 316 -37.83 12.33 -24.45
C VAL A 316 -38.72 11.93 -25.64
N LYS A 317 -38.17 11.24 -26.66
CA LYS A 317 -38.96 10.76 -27.80
C LYS A 317 -40.01 9.71 -27.41
N VAL A 318 -39.71 8.84 -26.45
CA VAL A 318 -40.65 7.81 -25.96
C VAL A 318 -41.81 8.43 -25.17
N GLN A 319 -41.60 9.54 -24.46
CA GLN A 319 -42.69 10.26 -23.78
C GLN A 319 -43.58 11.04 -24.74
N THR A 320 -43.05 11.57 -25.85
CA THR A 320 -43.85 12.31 -26.85
C THR A 320 -44.67 11.41 -27.79
N SER A 321 -44.42 10.09 -27.81
CA SER A 321 -45.20 9.12 -28.59
C SER A 321 -46.32 8.42 -27.79
N ALA A 322 -46.54 8.83 -26.53
CA ALA A 322 -47.54 8.26 -25.63
C ALA A 322 -48.66 9.27 -25.25
N GLN A 323 -48.90 10.28 -26.09
CA GLN A 323 -50.06 11.16 -26.05
C GLN A 323 -50.88 11.04 -27.34
#